data_AF-A0A371KX42-F1
#
_entry.id   AF-A0A371KX42-F1
#
_cell.length_a   1.000
_cell.length_b   1.000
_cell.length_c   1.000
_cell.angle_alpha   90.00
_cell.angle_beta   90.00
_cell.angle_gamma   90.00
#
_symmetry.space_group_name_H-M   'P 1'
#
loop_
_entity.id
_entity.type
_entity.pdbx_description
1 polymer ?
#
loop_
_entity_poly.entity_id
_entity_poly.type
_entity_poly.pdbx_seq_one_letter_code
_entity_poly.pdbx_strand_id
1 'polypeptide(L)'
;MTENEDDFDAEKAAQAAVGVLDKDWNERPRGMLSHDDRLFIVGMKDYEWQQSESNARRRVMDRIINGFDDFSLLRSLDQSEASKILAELGEDELHRRVSDLLTVVYQMTGRDTAALASMVESGVLHGENSELGGDAPSPSDVFGYDGGASNVDVSIQIDRKPDVEQIYERYKTDGERLTPKEIGVLVVEGMVGPEDLEDLRSSQ
;
A
#
# COMPACT_ATOMS: atom_id res chain seq x y z
N MET A 1 10.78 -22.60 30.62
CA MET A 1 11.54 -22.47 29.37
C MET A 1 10.56 -22.76 28.26
N THR A 2 9.82 -21.73 27.87
CA THR A 2 8.89 -21.71 26.74
C THR A 2 9.26 -20.44 25.99
N GLU A 3 10.40 -20.52 25.30
CA GLU A 3 10.85 -19.54 24.34
C GLU A 3 10.78 -20.23 22.98
N ASN A 4 10.27 -19.51 21.99
CA ASN A 4 10.55 -19.67 20.56
C ASN A 4 9.69 -20.66 19.75
N GLU A 5 8.36 -20.54 19.79
CA GLU A 5 7.53 -20.90 18.61
C GLU A 5 7.03 -19.64 17.88
N ASP A 6 6.62 -18.59 18.61
CA ASP A 6 6.14 -17.33 18.00
C ASP A 6 7.22 -16.53 17.23
N ASP A 7 8.49 -16.62 17.64
CA ASP A 7 9.59 -15.85 17.04
C ASP A 7 10.05 -16.43 15.69
N PHE A 8 9.93 -17.75 15.54
CA PHE A 8 10.29 -18.46 14.31
C PHE A 8 9.30 -18.17 13.16
N ASP A 9 8.03 -17.97 13.49
CA ASP A 9 7.00 -17.63 12.50
C ASP A 9 7.10 -16.16 12.05
N ALA A 10 7.51 -15.24 12.92
CA ALA A 10 7.75 -13.84 12.57
C ALA A 10 8.97 -13.70 11.64
N GLU A 11 10.08 -14.37 11.93
CA GLU A 11 11.28 -14.36 11.09
C GLU A 11 11.01 -14.98 9.70
N LYS A 12 10.24 -16.07 9.66
CA LYS A 12 9.85 -16.73 8.40
C LYS A 12 8.86 -15.89 7.58
N ALA A 13 7.92 -15.20 8.23
CA ALA A 13 7.01 -14.26 7.58
C ALA A 13 7.76 -13.02 7.05
N ALA A 14 8.74 -12.51 7.80
CA ALA A 14 9.62 -11.44 7.35
C ALA A 14 10.47 -11.88 6.14
N GLN A 15 11.05 -13.08 6.17
CA GLN A 15 11.79 -13.65 5.04
C GLN A 15 10.89 -13.89 3.82
N ALA A 16 9.65 -14.33 4.01
CA ALA A 16 8.68 -14.51 2.93
C ALA A 16 8.26 -13.15 2.32
N ALA A 17 8.05 -12.12 3.15
CA ALA A 17 7.79 -10.76 2.69
C ALA A 17 8.99 -10.16 1.93
N VAL A 18 10.21 -10.47 2.38
CA VAL A 18 11.45 -10.10 1.68
C VAL A 18 11.61 -10.84 0.34
N GLY A 19 11.08 -12.06 0.22
CA GLY A 19 11.03 -12.79 -1.05
C GLY A 19 10.20 -12.12 -2.16
N VAL A 20 9.37 -11.13 -1.80
CA VAL A 20 8.61 -10.27 -2.74
C VAL A 20 9.41 -9.02 -3.11
N LEU A 21 10.44 -8.65 -2.34
CA LEU A 21 11.27 -7.50 -2.61
C LEU A 21 12.31 -7.84 -3.68
N ASP A 22 12.64 -6.84 -4.51
CA ASP A 22 13.69 -6.97 -5.52
C ASP A 22 15.03 -7.40 -4.90
N LYS A 23 15.84 -8.15 -5.65
CA LYS A 23 17.02 -8.88 -5.17
C LYS A 23 18.02 -8.00 -4.41
N ASP A 24 18.06 -6.69 -4.71
CA ASP A 24 19.01 -5.72 -4.16
C ASP A 24 18.33 -4.63 -3.29
N TRP A 25 17.13 -4.89 -2.77
CA TRP A 25 16.33 -3.90 -2.03
C TRP A 25 17.05 -3.25 -0.84
N ASN A 26 18.01 -3.94 -0.20
CA ASN A 26 18.81 -3.44 0.93
C ASN A 26 20.18 -2.86 0.52
N GLU A 27 20.69 -3.19 -0.68
CA GLU A 27 22.00 -2.74 -1.19
C GLU A 27 21.91 -1.43 -1.98
N ARG A 28 20.70 -1.08 -2.46
CA ARG A 28 20.52 0.20 -3.18
C ARG A 28 20.91 1.43 -2.35
N PRO A 29 21.37 2.51 -3.01
CA PRO A 29 21.62 3.81 -2.37
C PRO A 29 20.40 4.32 -1.60
N ARG A 30 20.67 5.21 -0.64
CA ARG A 30 19.65 5.84 0.19
C ARG A 30 18.67 6.64 -0.68
N GLY A 31 17.38 6.31 -0.58
CA GLY A 31 16.29 7.20 -1.01
C GLY A 31 15.66 7.87 0.21
N MET A 32 14.33 7.88 0.28
CA MET A 32 13.58 8.33 1.46
C MET A 32 14.03 7.60 2.75
N LEU A 33 14.21 6.28 2.67
CA LEU A 33 14.66 5.43 3.77
C LEU A 33 16.16 5.13 3.69
N SER A 34 16.85 5.11 4.84
CA SER A 34 18.24 4.62 4.90
C SER A 34 18.28 3.08 4.82
N HIS A 35 19.48 2.52 4.80
CA HIS A 35 19.69 1.08 4.96
C HIS A 35 19.14 0.56 6.30
N ASP A 36 19.46 1.26 7.39
CA ASP A 36 18.98 0.91 8.73
C ASP A 36 17.46 0.99 8.87
N ASP A 37 16.82 2.00 8.28
CA ASP A 37 15.37 2.15 8.34
C ASP A 37 14.68 1.01 7.58
N ARG A 38 15.25 0.59 6.44
CA ARG A 38 14.80 -0.54 5.64
C ARG A 38 14.87 -1.85 6.44
N LEU A 39 16.01 -2.15 7.06
CA LEU A 39 16.17 -3.33 7.91
C LEU A 39 15.20 -3.32 9.10
N PHE A 40 15.01 -2.15 9.72
CA PHE A 40 14.08 -2.00 10.84
C PHE A 40 12.62 -2.26 10.42
N ILE A 41 12.16 -1.72 9.29
CA ILE A 41 10.79 -1.90 8.80
C ILE A 41 10.48 -3.37 8.49
N VAL A 42 11.44 -4.11 7.91
CA VAL A 42 11.23 -5.52 7.57
C VAL A 42 11.51 -6.47 8.75
N GLY A 43 11.82 -5.97 9.94
CA GLY A 43 12.11 -6.80 11.11
C GLY A 43 13.47 -7.49 11.09
N MET A 44 14.40 -7.05 10.25
CA MET A 44 15.79 -7.57 10.19
C MET A 44 16.77 -6.80 11.09
N LYS A 45 16.29 -5.75 11.75
CA LYS A 45 17.06 -4.99 12.73
C LYS A 45 16.18 -4.66 13.92
N ASP A 46 16.53 -5.21 15.06
CA ASP A 46 15.90 -4.91 16.33
C ASP A 46 16.73 -3.96 17.18
N TYR A 47 16.06 -3.34 18.14
CA TYR A 47 16.67 -2.45 19.11
C TYR A 47 16.48 -3.04 20.50
N GLU A 48 17.57 -3.21 21.25
CA GLU A 48 17.53 -3.76 22.62
C GLU A 48 16.68 -2.93 23.59
N TRP A 49 16.58 -1.62 23.33
CA TRP A 49 15.93 -0.67 24.24
C TRP A 49 14.69 -0.07 23.59
N GLN A 50 13.55 -0.13 24.31
CA GLN A 50 12.25 0.41 23.87
C GLN A 50 12.34 1.89 23.42
N GLN A 51 13.19 2.69 24.08
CA GLN A 51 13.40 4.09 23.70
C GLN A 51 14.08 4.22 22.32
N SER A 52 15.06 3.35 22.03
CA SER A 52 15.75 3.32 20.74
C SER A 52 14.81 2.89 19.61
N GLU A 53 13.96 1.90 19.88
CA GLU A 53 12.92 1.44 18.96
C GLU A 53 11.89 2.54 18.67
N SER A 54 11.38 3.21 19.71
CA SER A 54 10.44 4.33 19.57
C SER A 54 11.05 5.49 18.76
N ASN A 55 12.31 5.82 19.03
CA ASN A 55 13.05 6.82 18.25
C ASN A 55 13.22 6.39 16.78
N ALA A 56 13.44 5.09 16.52
CA ALA A 56 13.53 4.56 15.16
C ALA A 56 12.19 4.65 14.42
N ARG A 57 11.08 4.24 15.05
CA ARG A 57 9.72 4.37 14.47
C ARG A 57 9.42 5.83 14.12
N ARG A 58 9.64 6.74 15.06
CA ARG A 58 9.42 8.17 14.83
C ARG A 58 10.29 8.71 13.69
N ARG A 59 11.58 8.39 13.67
CA ARG A 59 12.50 8.81 12.60
C ARG A 59 12.04 8.30 11.23
N VAL A 60 11.59 7.05 11.13
CA VAL A 60 11.06 6.48 9.89
C VAL A 60 9.81 7.21 9.45
N MET A 61 8.85 7.43 10.36
CA MET A 61 7.64 8.19 10.07
C MET A 61 7.94 9.60 9.58
N ASP A 62 8.83 10.33 10.28
CA ASP A 62 9.22 11.68 9.89
C ASP A 62 9.82 11.68 8.48
N ARG A 63 10.66 10.70 8.13
CA ARG A 63 11.23 10.60 6.77
C ARG A 63 10.19 10.30 5.71
N ILE A 64 9.21 9.46 6.01
CA ILE A 64 8.11 9.16 5.07
C ILE A 64 7.30 10.43 4.81
N ILE A 65 6.91 11.14 5.87
CA ILE A 65 6.16 12.40 5.77
C ILE A 65 6.93 13.43 4.96
N ASN A 66 8.19 13.71 5.32
CA ASN A 66 9.01 14.67 4.58
C ASN A 66 9.28 14.22 3.13
N GLY A 67 9.40 12.91 2.88
CA GLY A 67 9.56 12.38 1.52
C GLY A 67 8.31 12.57 0.66
N PHE A 68 7.11 12.59 1.24
CA PHE A 68 5.90 12.99 0.53
C PHE A 68 5.90 14.48 0.21
N ASP A 69 6.36 15.32 1.13
CA ASP A 69 6.47 16.76 0.91
C ASP A 69 7.45 17.10 -0.23
N ASP A 70 8.51 16.30 -0.40
CA ASP A 70 9.49 16.47 -1.48
C ASP A 70 8.88 16.33 -2.89
N PHE A 71 7.78 15.60 -3.09
CA PHE A 71 7.11 15.55 -4.41
C PHE A 71 6.66 16.93 -4.88
N SER A 72 6.32 17.83 -3.94
CA SER A 72 5.99 19.21 -4.28
C SER A 72 7.18 19.96 -4.88
N LEU A 73 8.40 19.63 -4.44
CA LEU A 73 9.66 20.19 -4.92
C LEU A 73 10.06 19.60 -6.27
N LEU A 74 9.79 18.30 -6.51
CA LEU A 74 10.10 17.64 -7.78
C LEU A 74 9.35 18.25 -8.97
N ARG A 75 8.26 19.00 -8.73
CA ARG A 75 7.59 19.79 -9.77
C ARG A 75 8.46 20.91 -10.36
N SER A 76 9.52 21.31 -9.66
CA SER A 76 10.46 22.33 -10.16
C SER A 76 11.48 21.80 -11.17
N LEU A 77 11.56 20.48 -11.36
CA LEU A 77 12.42 19.88 -12.38
C LEU A 77 11.97 20.32 -13.76
N ASP A 78 12.92 20.59 -14.66
CA ASP A 78 12.55 20.83 -16.05
C ASP A 78 12.10 19.53 -16.73
N GLN A 79 11.38 19.67 -17.84
CA GLN A 79 10.86 18.52 -18.58
C GLN A 79 11.97 17.55 -19.04
N SER A 80 13.17 18.05 -19.33
CA SER A 80 14.31 17.22 -19.75
C SER A 80 14.89 16.41 -18.60
N GLU A 81 14.99 16.99 -17.40
CA GLU A 81 15.39 16.31 -16.18
C GLU A 81 14.38 15.23 -15.81
N ALA A 82 13.09 15.56 -15.83
CA ALA A 82 12.02 14.59 -15.57
C ALA A 82 12.05 13.43 -16.58
N SER A 83 12.26 13.73 -17.87
CA SER A 83 12.36 12.70 -18.92
C SER A 83 13.56 11.78 -18.73
N LYS A 84 14.71 12.30 -18.27
CA LYS A 84 15.89 11.47 -17.96
C LYS A 84 15.61 10.53 -16.79
N ILE A 85 14.98 11.03 -15.72
CA ILE A 85 14.60 10.20 -14.57
C ILE A 85 13.67 9.06 -15.02
N LEU A 86 12.65 9.36 -15.82
CA LEU A 86 11.74 8.34 -16.36
C LEU A 86 12.46 7.30 -17.22
N ALA A 87 13.39 7.75 -18.07
CA ALA A 87 14.19 6.85 -18.90
C ALA A 87 15.13 5.96 -18.08
N GLU A 88 15.71 6.48 -16.99
CA GLU A 88 16.56 5.69 -16.07
C GLU A 88 15.77 4.70 -15.24
N LEU A 89 14.53 5.03 -14.87
CA LEU A 89 13.63 4.11 -14.17
C LEU A 89 13.24 2.93 -15.06
N GLY A 90 12.90 3.20 -16.32
CA GLY A 90 12.29 2.21 -17.21
C GLY A 90 10.79 2.04 -16.96
N GLU A 91 10.04 1.69 -18.01
CA GLU A 91 8.57 1.70 -17.99
C GLU A 91 7.97 0.65 -17.05
N ASP A 92 8.45 -0.59 -17.09
CA ASP A 92 7.96 -1.70 -16.25
C ASP A 92 8.17 -1.39 -14.75
N GLU A 93 9.33 -0.83 -14.43
CA GLU A 93 9.72 -0.51 -13.06
C GLU A 93 8.99 0.73 -12.54
N LEU A 94 8.72 1.72 -13.41
CA LEU A 94 7.85 2.83 -13.10
C LEU A 94 6.45 2.33 -12.74
N HIS A 95 5.86 1.46 -13.58
CA HIS A 95 4.54 0.90 -13.33
C HIS A 95 4.49 0.15 -11.99
N ARG A 96 5.50 -0.69 -11.71
CA ARG A 96 5.63 -1.41 -10.45
C ARG A 96 5.71 -0.47 -9.25
N ARG A 97 6.59 0.54 -9.29
CA ARG A 97 6.79 1.49 -8.17
C ARG A 97 5.58 2.37 -7.91
N VAL A 98 4.90 2.83 -8.96
CA VAL A 98 3.65 3.59 -8.83
C VAL A 98 2.55 2.68 -8.26
N SER A 99 2.48 1.41 -8.68
CA SER A 99 1.55 0.44 -8.11
C SER A 99 1.80 0.16 -6.62
N ASP A 100 3.07 0.06 -6.21
CA ASP A 100 3.45 -0.07 -4.79
C ASP A 100 2.99 1.15 -3.98
N LEU A 101 3.21 2.36 -4.51
CA LEU A 101 2.74 3.62 -3.89
C LEU A 101 1.21 3.63 -3.73
N LEU A 102 0.47 3.35 -4.80
CA LEU A 102 -0.99 3.31 -4.77
C LEU A 102 -1.51 2.23 -3.81
N THR A 103 -0.82 1.09 -3.72
CA THR A 103 -1.15 0.02 -2.77
C THR A 103 -1.02 0.50 -1.33
N VAL A 104 0.07 1.17 -1.00
CA VAL A 104 0.29 1.71 0.35
C VAL A 104 -0.75 2.78 0.67
N VAL A 105 -1.01 3.72 -0.23
CA VAL A 105 -2.02 4.78 -0.04
C VAL A 105 -3.41 4.17 0.14
N TYR A 106 -3.81 3.23 -0.72
CA TYR A 106 -5.09 2.53 -0.61
C TYR A 106 -5.24 1.81 0.73
N GLN A 107 -4.18 1.19 1.24
CA GLN A 107 -4.23 0.53 2.55
C GLN A 107 -4.30 1.55 3.70
N MET A 108 -3.55 2.65 3.62
CA MET A 108 -3.54 3.71 4.62
C MET A 108 -4.87 4.45 4.73
N THR A 109 -5.63 4.57 3.62
CA THR A 109 -7.00 5.12 3.63
C THR A 109 -8.04 4.10 4.13
N GLY A 110 -7.62 2.95 4.65
CA GLY A 110 -8.55 1.91 5.11
C GLY A 110 -9.26 1.20 3.95
N ARG A 111 -8.64 1.16 2.76
CA ARG A 111 -9.19 0.59 1.52
C ARG A 111 -10.41 1.36 0.99
N ASP A 112 -10.45 2.66 1.23
CA ASP A 112 -11.47 3.57 0.70
C ASP A 112 -11.14 3.92 -0.77
N THR A 113 -11.94 3.38 -1.69
CA THR A 113 -11.78 3.61 -3.13
C THR A 113 -12.19 5.02 -3.55
N ALA A 114 -13.12 5.66 -2.85
CA ALA A 114 -13.52 7.04 -3.16
C ALA A 114 -12.42 8.02 -2.75
N ALA A 115 -11.80 7.80 -1.59
CA ALA A 115 -10.65 8.59 -1.16
C ALA A 115 -9.47 8.47 -2.14
N LEU A 116 -9.15 7.24 -2.58
CA LEU A 116 -8.08 7.03 -3.56
C LEU A 116 -8.41 7.68 -4.92
N ALA A 117 -9.63 7.50 -5.43
CA ALA A 117 -10.08 8.12 -6.68
C ALA A 117 -9.93 9.64 -6.62
N SER A 118 -10.41 10.27 -5.54
CA SER A 118 -10.30 11.71 -5.34
C SER A 118 -8.85 12.23 -5.32
N MET A 119 -7.92 11.47 -4.72
CA MET A 119 -6.49 11.80 -4.74
C MET A 119 -5.90 11.73 -6.16
N VAL A 120 -6.25 10.69 -6.93
CA VAL A 120 -5.80 10.54 -8.33
C VAL A 120 -6.39 11.64 -9.21
N GLU A 121 -7.69 11.91 -9.11
CA GLU A 121 -8.37 13.01 -9.80
C GLU A 121 -7.66 14.33 -9.53
N SER A 122 -7.39 14.63 -8.25
CA SER A 122 -6.67 15.84 -7.86
C SER A 122 -5.28 15.88 -8.49
N GLY A 123 -4.51 14.79 -8.44
CA GLY A 123 -3.16 14.73 -9.02
C GLY A 123 -3.14 14.99 -10.52
N VAL A 124 -4.05 14.33 -11.27
CA VAL A 124 -4.17 14.50 -12.73
C VAL A 124 -4.64 15.92 -13.07
N LEU A 125 -5.64 16.44 -12.36
CA LEU A 125 -6.15 17.79 -12.59
C LEU A 125 -5.06 18.85 -12.39
N HIS A 126 -4.25 18.73 -11.33
CA HIS A 126 -3.09 19.61 -11.14
C HIS A 126 -2.06 19.45 -12.27
N GLY A 127 -1.80 18.22 -12.73
CA GLY A 127 -0.87 17.95 -13.82
C GLY A 127 -1.30 18.52 -15.17
N GLU A 128 -2.60 18.53 -15.48
CA GLU A 128 -3.14 19.15 -16.70
C GLU A 128 -3.06 20.68 -16.66
N ASN A 129 -3.08 21.27 -15.47
CA ASN A 129 -3.10 22.73 -15.30
C ASN A 129 -1.74 23.31 -14.90
N SER A 130 -0.69 22.50 -14.73
CA SER A 130 0.63 22.99 -14.37
C SER A 130 1.73 22.28 -15.14
N GLU A 131 2.73 23.03 -15.60
CA GLU A 131 3.90 22.48 -16.27
C GLU A 131 5.03 22.22 -15.27
N LEU A 132 5.80 21.16 -15.50
CA LEU A 132 7.06 20.91 -14.80
C LEU A 132 8.06 22.04 -15.07
N GLY A 133 8.74 22.52 -14.04
CA GLY A 133 9.68 23.63 -14.12
C GLY A 133 9.00 25.00 -14.27
N GLY A 134 7.67 25.05 -14.19
CA GLY A 134 6.89 26.29 -14.16
C GLY A 134 6.98 27.02 -12.82
N ASP A 135 6.47 28.25 -12.79
CA ASP A 135 6.29 29.00 -11.55
C ASP A 135 5.39 28.23 -10.57
N ALA A 136 5.46 28.57 -9.28
CA ALA A 136 4.57 27.99 -8.28
C ALA A 136 3.10 28.13 -8.72
N PRO A 137 2.26 27.10 -8.54
CA PRO A 137 0.90 27.09 -9.06
C PRO A 137 0.15 28.33 -8.60
N SER A 138 -0.38 29.07 -9.59
CA SER A 138 -1.28 30.19 -9.35
C SER A 138 -2.66 29.64 -8.93
N PRO A 139 -3.45 30.40 -8.15
CA PRO A 139 -4.84 30.04 -7.90
C PRO A 139 -5.65 29.77 -9.18
N SER A 140 -5.31 30.40 -10.31
CA SER A 140 -5.92 30.12 -11.62
C SER A 140 -5.75 28.66 -12.05
N ASP A 141 -4.57 28.10 -11.83
CA ASP A 141 -4.16 26.75 -12.27
C ASP A 141 -4.89 25.69 -11.45
N VAL A 142 -5.18 26.00 -10.19
CA VAL A 142 -5.91 25.10 -9.28
C VAL A 142 -7.41 25.10 -9.57
N PHE A 143 -7.97 26.21 -10.07
CA PHE A 143 -9.42 26.38 -10.23
C PHE A 143 -9.90 26.46 -11.70
N GLY A 144 -9.00 26.35 -12.68
CA GLY A 144 -9.34 26.30 -14.11
C GLY A 144 -9.93 27.61 -14.67
N TYR A 145 -9.62 28.76 -14.08
CA TYR A 145 -10.22 30.05 -14.47
C TYR A 145 -9.76 30.59 -15.84
N ASP A 146 -8.74 29.98 -16.44
CA ASP A 146 -8.09 30.39 -17.69
C ASP A 146 -8.36 29.43 -18.88
N GLY A 147 -9.24 28.43 -18.70
CA GLY A 147 -9.55 27.43 -19.72
C GLY A 147 -8.77 26.11 -19.57
N GLY A 148 -8.05 25.93 -18.46
CA GLY A 148 -7.47 24.65 -18.06
C GLY A 148 -8.50 23.54 -17.80
N ALA A 149 -8.01 22.32 -17.61
CA ALA A 149 -8.84 21.19 -17.21
C ALA A 149 -9.60 21.52 -15.92
N SER A 150 -10.92 21.30 -15.95
CA SER A 150 -11.80 21.59 -14.83
C SER A 150 -12.40 20.32 -14.20
N ASN A 151 -12.17 19.16 -14.82
CA ASN A 151 -12.73 17.89 -14.36
C ASN A 151 -11.86 16.72 -14.81
N VAL A 152 -11.70 15.74 -13.92
CA VAL A 152 -11.12 14.42 -14.17
C VAL A 152 -12.07 13.40 -13.55
N ASP A 153 -12.38 12.33 -14.27
CA ASP A 153 -13.25 11.26 -13.78
C ASP A 153 -12.39 10.00 -13.54
N VAL A 154 -12.36 9.51 -12.30
CA VAL A 154 -11.68 8.26 -11.95
C VAL A 154 -12.67 7.31 -11.30
N SER A 155 -12.95 6.19 -11.98
CA SER A 155 -13.80 5.13 -11.44
C SER A 155 -12.98 3.90 -11.08
N ILE A 156 -13.08 3.47 -9.82
CA ILE A 156 -12.43 2.25 -9.32
C ILE A 156 -13.50 1.23 -9.01
N GLN A 157 -13.52 0.13 -9.76
CA GLN A 157 -14.40 -1.01 -9.55
C GLN A 157 -13.59 -2.23 -9.13
N ILE A 158 -13.96 -2.85 -8.01
CA ILE A 158 -13.28 -4.03 -7.48
C ILE A 158 -14.26 -5.20 -7.49
N ASP A 159 -14.07 -6.08 -8.47
CA ASP A 159 -14.76 -7.36 -8.51
C ASP A 159 -14.10 -8.34 -7.54
N ARG A 160 -14.88 -8.77 -6.55
CA ARG A 160 -14.44 -9.81 -5.61
C ARG A 160 -15.15 -11.10 -5.95
N LYS A 161 -14.42 -12.06 -6.52
CA LYS A 161 -14.91 -13.42 -6.73
C LYS A 161 -14.34 -14.31 -5.63
N PRO A 162 -15.11 -14.63 -4.59
CA PRO A 162 -14.65 -15.59 -3.59
C PRO A 162 -14.54 -16.98 -4.23
N ASP A 163 -13.50 -17.72 -3.85
CA ASP A 163 -13.37 -19.14 -4.21
C ASP A 163 -14.27 -19.96 -3.28
N VAL A 164 -15.55 -20.09 -3.66
CA VAL A 164 -16.59 -20.72 -2.86
C VAL A 164 -16.26 -22.18 -2.56
N GLU A 165 -15.70 -22.91 -3.54
CA GLU A 165 -15.32 -24.31 -3.37
C GLU A 165 -14.20 -24.44 -2.33
N GLN A 166 -13.16 -23.62 -2.42
CA GLN A 166 -12.06 -23.64 -1.46
C GLN A 166 -12.52 -23.24 -0.04
N ILE A 167 -13.41 -22.24 0.08
CA ILE A 167 -13.98 -21.84 1.37
C ILE A 167 -14.83 -22.98 1.97
N TYR A 168 -15.58 -23.70 1.14
CA TYR A 168 -16.43 -24.81 1.59
C TYR A 168 -15.65 -26.07 1.96
N GLU A 169 -14.56 -26.39 1.25
CA GLU A 169 -13.68 -27.48 1.64
C GLU A 169 -12.99 -27.19 2.99
N ARG A 170 -12.59 -25.94 3.23
CA ARG A 170 -12.09 -25.49 4.55
C ARG A 170 -13.14 -25.60 5.65
N TYR A 171 -14.41 -25.27 5.35
CA TYR A 171 -15.53 -25.48 6.27
C TYR A 171 -15.67 -26.96 6.70
N LYS A 172 -15.57 -27.89 5.74
CA LYS A 172 -15.74 -29.33 5.99
C LYS A 172 -14.59 -30.01 6.71
N THR A 173 -13.37 -29.50 6.55
CA THR A 173 -12.15 -30.21 7.00
C THR A 173 -11.85 -29.99 8.50
N ASP A 174 -12.68 -29.21 9.19
CA ASP A 174 -12.72 -29.01 10.65
C ASP A 174 -11.39 -28.50 11.24
N GLY A 175 -11.22 -27.17 11.28
CA GLY A 175 -10.14 -26.54 12.07
C GLY A 175 -9.73 -25.12 11.66
N GLU A 176 -9.92 -24.72 10.41
CA GLU A 176 -9.67 -23.33 10.02
C GLU A 176 -10.93 -22.48 10.24
N ARG A 177 -10.92 -21.68 11.31
CA ARG A 177 -11.99 -20.72 11.60
C ARG A 177 -12.21 -19.83 10.37
N LEU A 178 -13.33 -20.05 9.68
CA LEU A 178 -13.79 -19.13 8.65
C LEU A 178 -14.08 -17.77 9.29
N THR A 179 -13.70 -16.71 8.58
CA THR A 179 -14.09 -15.35 8.95
C THR A 179 -15.60 -15.17 8.75
N PRO A 180 -16.25 -14.22 9.45
CA PRO A 180 -17.67 -13.93 9.26
C PRO A 180 -18.03 -13.64 7.80
N LYS A 181 -17.09 -13.08 7.03
CA LYS A 181 -17.28 -12.77 5.61
C LYS A 181 -17.28 -14.04 4.75
N GLU A 182 -16.41 -14.99 5.04
CA GLU A 182 -16.37 -16.30 4.36
C GLU A 182 -17.61 -17.13 4.67
N ILE A 183 -18.08 -17.13 5.93
CA ILE A 183 -19.36 -17.74 6.32
C ILE A 183 -20.51 -17.08 5.55
N GLY A 184 -20.52 -15.76 5.47
CA GLY A 184 -21.52 -15.01 4.69
C GLY A 184 -21.56 -15.40 3.20
N VAL A 185 -20.40 -15.66 2.59
CA VAL A 185 -20.33 -16.16 1.21
C VAL A 185 -20.99 -17.53 1.10
N LEU A 186 -20.67 -18.48 1.99
CA LEU A 186 -21.25 -19.83 1.95
C LEU A 186 -22.78 -19.84 2.14
N VAL A 187 -23.29 -18.94 2.99
CA VAL A 187 -24.74 -18.80 3.21
C VAL A 187 -25.45 -18.23 1.98
N VAL A 188 -24.87 -17.19 1.35
CA VAL A 188 -25.45 -16.59 0.13
C VAL A 188 -25.47 -17.61 -1.02
N GLU A 189 -24.45 -18.45 -1.13
CA GLU A 189 -24.34 -19.50 -2.14
C GLU A 189 -25.13 -20.78 -1.78
N GLY A 190 -25.82 -20.82 -0.63
CA GLY A 190 -26.66 -21.94 -0.21
C GLY A 190 -25.89 -23.21 0.19
N MET A 191 -24.59 -23.09 0.43
CA MET A 191 -23.71 -24.20 0.84
C MET A 191 -23.81 -24.52 2.34
N VAL A 192 -24.29 -23.56 3.15
CA VAL A 192 -24.44 -23.65 4.61
C VAL A 192 -25.82 -23.12 5.01
N GLY A 193 -26.56 -23.92 5.79
CA GLY A 193 -27.91 -23.61 6.24
C GLY A 193 -27.98 -23.05 7.67
N PRO A 194 -29.19 -22.70 8.16
CA PRO A 194 -29.39 -22.19 9.51
C PRO A 194 -28.91 -23.15 10.61
N GLU A 195 -29.03 -24.46 10.36
CA GLU A 195 -28.70 -25.51 11.33
C GLU A 195 -27.17 -25.64 11.48
N ASP A 196 -26.45 -25.55 10.37
CA ASP A 196 -24.98 -25.50 10.31
C ASP A 196 -24.39 -24.25 11.04
N LEU A 197 -25.14 -23.13 11.05
CA LEU A 197 -24.71 -21.92 11.75
C LEU A 197 -24.82 -22.03 13.28
N GLU A 198 -25.71 -22.89 13.80
CA GLU A 198 -25.80 -23.14 15.25
C GLU A 198 -24.62 -23.97 15.76
N ASP A 199 -24.13 -24.90 14.94
CA ASP A 199 -22.93 -25.71 15.22
C ASP A 199 -21.66 -24.84 15.22
N LEU A 200 -21.57 -23.86 14.33
CA LEU A 200 -20.48 -22.86 14.30
C LEU A 200 -20.51 -21.91 15.51
N ARG A 201 -21.69 -21.62 16.05
CA ARG A 201 -21.87 -20.74 17.21
C ARG A 201 -21.47 -21.41 18.53
N SER A 202 -21.56 -22.74 18.58
CA SER A 202 -21.24 -23.55 19.75
C SER A 202 -19.78 -24.02 19.80
N SER A 203 -19.01 -23.78 18.74
CA SER A 203 -17.59 -24.13 18.56
C SER A 203 -16.62 -22.93 18.59
N GLN A 204 -17.11 -21.71 18.87
CA GLN A 204 -16.28 -20.50 19.04
C GLN A 204 -15.84 -20.23 20.49
#